data_AF-S9QMM8-F1
#
_entry.id   AF-S9QMM8-F1
#
_cell.length_a   1.000
_cell.length_b   1.000
_cell.length_c   1.000
_cell.angle_alpha   90.00
_cell.angle_beta   90.00
_cell.angle_gamma   90.00
#
_symmetry.space_group_name_H-M   'P 1'
#
loop_
_entity.id
_entity.type
_entity.pdbx_description
1 polymer ?
#
loop_
_entity_poly.entity_id
_entity_poly.type
_entity_poly.pdbx_seq_one_letter_code
_entity_poly.pdbx_strand_id
1 'polypeptide(L)'
;MVVKDENGERIRFGRAQKFRLSPKGSEAEAAYTLMVAKARDGEGRAQFDSARSAWSTPLGLTPEDGLFLVEFGQGERTIAEAVRGLDNCATPKEVKVAVERLLECGMLEPVPAAPVEPAAPPRRYW
;
A
#
# COMPACT_ATOMS: atom_id res chain seq x y z
N MET A 1 -3.48 -11.65 6.27
CA MET A 1 -4.40 -10.49 6.12
C MET A 1 -5.65 -11.01 5.44
N VAL A 2 -6.85 -10.50 5.75
CA VAL A 2 -8.08 -10.96 5.09
C VAL A 2 -8.78 -9.76 4.50
N VAL A 3 -8.89 -9.70 3.18
CA VAL A 3 -9.56 -8.61 2.45
C VAL A 3 -10.73 -9.20 1.69
N LYS A 4 -11.82 -8.45 1.52
CA LYS A 4 -12.92 -8.89 0.67
C LYS A 4 -12.60 -8.57 -0.77
N ASP A 5 -12.80 -9.53 -1.67
CA ASP A 5 -12.79 -9.27 -3.11
C ASP A 5 -14.08 -8.57 -3.56
N GLU A 6 -14.18 -8.26 -4.84
CA GLU A 6 -15.37 -7.63 -5.44
C GLU A 6 -16.63 -8.49 -5.32
N ASN A 7 -16.49 -9.81 -5.07
CA ASN A 7 -17.59 -10.76 -4.84
C ASN A 7 -17.94 -10.92 -3.35
N GLY A 8 -17.23 -10.22 -2.44
CA GLY A 8 -17.40 -10.35 -1.00
C GLY A 8 -16.70 -11.57 -0.39
N GLU A 9 -15.91 -12.31 -1.17
CA GLU A 9 -15.10 -13.43 -0.70
C GLU A 9 -13.88 -12.94 0.07
N ARG A 10 -13.59 -13.63 1.18
CA ARG A 10 -12.48 -13.30 2.07
C ARG A 10 -11.17 -13.86 1.50
N ILE A 11 -10.44 -13.04 0.76
CA ILE A 11 -9.09 -13.37 0.29
C ILE A 11 -8.11 -13.31 1.45
N ARG A 12 -7.43 -14.43 1.70
CA ARG A 12 -6.41 -14.53 2.74
C ARG A 12 -5.02 -14.38 2.14
N PHE A 13 -4.42 -13.20 2.28
CA PHE A 13 -3.05 -12.98 1.86
C PHE A 13 -2.04 -13.54 2.86
N GLY A 14 -1.09 -14.31 2.33
CA GLY A 14 0.07 -14.85 3.05
C GLY A 14 1.09 -13.76 3.41
N ARG A 15 2.05 -14.10 4.28
CA ARG A 15 3.08 -13.14 4.75
C ARG A 15 4.05 -12.70 3.64
N ALA A 16 4.26 -13.54 2.64
CA ALA A 16 5.14 -13.26 1.50
C ALA A 16 4.40 -12.55 0.35
N GLN A 17 3.12 -12.22 0.52
CA GLN A 17 2.37 -11.50 -0.50
C GLN A 17 2.98 -10.11 -0.69
N LYS A 18 3.37 -9.82 -1.93
CA LYS A 18 3.79 -8.48 -2.35
C LYS A 18 2.60 -7.70 -2.86
N PHE A 19 2.64 -6.40 -2.68
CA PHE A 19 1.67 -5.45 -3.19
C PHE A 19 2.39 -4.40 -4.02
N ARG A 20 1.68 -3.86 -5.01
CA ARG A 20 2.13 -2.74 -5.82
C ARG A 20 1.00 -1.73 -6.01
N LEU A 21 1.34 -0.50 -6.34
CA LEU A 21 0.33 0.49 -6.72
C LEU A 21 -0.39 0.04 -7.99
N SER A 22 -1.71 0.16 -7.97
CA SER A 22 -2.51 0.12 -9.20
C SER A 22 -2.28 1.42 -10.01
N PRO A 23 -2.80 1.52 -11.25
CA PRO A 23 -2.79 2.79 -11.98
C PRO A 23 -3.45 3.93 -11.18
N LYS A 24 -4.59 3.64 -10.54
CA LYS A 24 -5.31 4.56 -9.67
C LYS A 24 -4.48 4.96 -8.44
N GLY A 25 -3.78 4.00 -7.83
CA GLY A 25 -2.87 4.25 -6.71
C GLY A 25 -1.68 5.14 -7.10
N SER A 26 -1.14 4.94 -8.30
CA SER A 26 -0.02 5.74 -8.83
C SER A 26 -0.44 7.19 -9.09
N GLU A 27 -1.64 7.41 -9.64
CA GLU A 27 -2.21 8.75 -9.79
C GLU A 27 -2.44 9.43 -8.43
N ALA A 28 -2.96 8.68 -7.45
CA ALA A 28 -3.17 9.19 -6.10
C ALA A 28 -1.86 9.57 -5.40
N GLU A 29 -0.79 8.77 -5.56
CA GLU A 29 0.56 9.05 -5.07
C GLU A 29 1.14 10.31 -5.71
N ALA A 30 1.02 10.45 -7.04
CA ALA A 30 1.50 11.63 -7.75
C ALA A 30 0.76 12.90 -7.27
N ALA A 31 -0.56 12.83 -7.10
CA ALA A 31 -1.36 13.92 -6.56
C ALA A 31 -0.97 14.26 -5.12
N TYR A 32 -0.69 13.26 -4.28
CA TYR A 32 -0.20 13.45 -2.91
C TYR A 32 1.16 14.17 -2.89
N THR A 33 2.10 13.72 -3.72
CA THR A 33 3.44 14.30 -3.82
C THR A 33 3.39 15.76 -4.26
N LEU A 34 2.54 16.08 -5.24
CA LEU A 34 2.29 17.45 -5.67
C LEU A 34 1.65 18.31 -4.57
N MET A 35 0.70 17.76 -3.81
CA MET A 35 0.10 18.44 -2.67
C MET A 35 1.14 18.73 -1.58
N VAL A 36 1.98 17.76 -1.22
CA VAL A 36 3.06 17.94 -0.24
C VAL A 36 4.05 19.00 -0.72
N ALA A 37 4.42 18.98 -2.01
CA ALA A 37 5.30 20.00 -2.59
C ALA A 37 4.70 21.40 -2.48
N LYS A 38 3.44 21.59 -2.87
CA LYS A 38 2.74 22.87 -2.74
C LYS A 38 2.60 23.34 -1.29
N ALA A 39 2.41 22.41 -0.37
CA ALA A 39 2.28 22.74 1.05
C ALA A 39 3.60 23.18 1.70
N ARG A 40 4.76 22.85 1.10
CA ARG A 40 6.06 23.36 1.57
C ARG A 40 6.17 24.87 1.42
N ASP A 41 5.48 25.44 0.43
CA ASP A 41 5.46 26.88 0.17
C ASP A 41 4.30 27.60 0.90
N GLY A 42 3.49 26.87 1.68
CA GLY A 42 2.29 27.38 2.33
C GLY A 42 2.49 27.89 3.77
N GLU A 43 1.42 28.49 4.31
CA GLU A 43 1.39 29.14 5.62
C GLU A 43 0.86 28.18 6.71
N GLY A 44 1.69 27.19 7.06
CA GLY A 44 1.58 26.47 8.33
C GLY A 44 0.71 25.21 8.37
N ARG A 45 0.62 24.62 9.58
CA ARG A 45 0.12 23.26 9.80
C ARG A 45 -1.36 23.06 9.45
N ALA A 46 -2.21 24.04 9.77
CA ALA A 46 -3.64 23.95 9.52
C ALA A 46 -3.98 23.90 8.02
N GLN A 47 -3.27 24.69 7.20
CA GLN A 47 -3.41 24.65 5.75
C GLN A 47 -2.96 23.29 5.20
N PHE A 48 -1.88 22.73 5.74
CA PHE A 48 -1.39 21.41 5.33
C PHE A 48 -2.37 20.28 5.66
N ASP A 49 -2.93 20.26 6.89
CA ASP A 49 -3.91 19.24 7.28
C ASP A 49 -5.21 19.36 6.45
N SER A 50 -5.63 20.59 6.11
CA SER A 50 -6.74 20.82 5.18
C SER A 50 -6.43 20.30 3.76
N ALA A 51 -5.25 20.57 3.23
CA ALA A 51 -4.82 20.09 1.91
C ALA A 51 -4.77 18.55 1.84
N ARG A 52 -4.28 17.90 2.89
CA ARG A 52 -4.29 16.42 2.99
C ARG A 52 -5.70 15.86 3.02
N SER A 53 -6.60 16.51 3.77
CA SER A 53 -8.00 16.10 3.86
C SER A 53 -8.72 16.26 2.51
N ALA A 54 -8.46 17.36 1.80
CA ALA A 54 -9.04 17.63 0.48
C ALA A 54 -8.55 16.63 -0.58
N TRP A 55 -7.30 16.16 -0.47
CA TRP A 55 -6.75 15.10 -1.32
C TRP A 55 -7.35 13.72 -1.00
N SER A 56 -7.44 13.35 0.28
CA SER A 56 -7.78 11.98 0.67
C SER A 56 -9.30 11.68 0.60
N THR A 57 -10.14 12.66 0.96
CA THR A 57 -11.61 12.52 1.04
C THR A 57 -12.26 12.00 -0.25
N PRO A 58 -12.01 12.60 -1.45
CA PRO A 58 -12.64 12.13 -2.69
C PRO A 58 -12.19 10.71 -3.09
N LEU A 59 -11.07 10.24 -2.54
CA LEU A 59 -10.51 8.92 -2.82
C LEU A 59 -10.97 7.84 -1.82
N GLY A 60 -11.75 8.22 -0.78
CA GLY A 60 -12.11 7.33 0.32
C GLY A 60 -10.94 6.98 1.24
N LEU A 61 -9.86 7.78 1.18
CA LEU A 61 -8.63 7.57 1.93
C LEU A 61 -8.58 8.45 3.18
N THR A 62 -7.75 8.02 4.14
CA THR A 62 -7.34 8.89 5.24
C THR A 62 -6.16 9.76 4.83
N PRO A 63 -6.00 10.96 5.44
CA PRO A 63 -4.84 11.82 5.20
C PRO A 63 -3.50 11.10 5.33
N GLU A 64 -3.38 10.12 6.23
CA GLU A 64 -2.20 9.31 6.52
C GLU A 64 -1.85 8.33 5.39
N ASP A 65 -2.83 7.95 4.58
CA ASP A 65 -2.63 6.93 3.55
C ASP A 65 -1.65 7.36 2.46
N GLY A 66 -1.43 8.67 2.30
CA GLY A 66 -0.43 9.21 1.37
C GLY A 66 0.99 8.74 1.66
N LEU A 67 1.35 8.56 2.94
CA LEU A 67 2.66 8.03 3.32
C LEU A 67 2.84 6.58 2.82
N PHE A 68 1.81 5.75 2.97
CA PHE A 68 1.84 4.36 2.51
C PHE A 68 1.86 4.28 0.99
N LEU A 69 1.13 5.16 0.28
CA LEU A 69 1.19 5.23 -1.18
C LEU A 69 2.60 5.54 -1.68
N VAL A 70 3.28 6.52 -1.08
CA VAL A 70 4.68 6.84 -1.43
C VAL A 70 5.62 5.67 -1.20
N GLU A 71 5.43 4.94 -0.10
CA GLU A 71 6.23 3.76 0.23
C GLU A 71 6.04 2.62 -0.80
N PHE A 72 4.80 2.35 -1.23
CA PHE A 72 4.50 1.37 -2.27
C PHE A 72 4.80 1.86 -3.69
N GLY A 73 4.92 3.18 -3.91
CA GLY A 73 5.36 3.78 -5.17
C GLY A 73 6.84 3.50 -5.49
N GLN A 74 7.63 3.13 -4.48
CA GLN A 74 9.03 2.73 -4.67
C GLN A 74 9.18 1.32 -5.28
N GLY A 75 8.10 0.56 -5.43
CA GLY A 75 8.10 -0.76 -6.08
C GLY A 75 7.34 -1.83 -5.29
N GLU A 76 7.42 -3.07 -5.76
CA GLU A 76 6.70 -4.21 -5.18
C GLU A 76 7.25 -4.59 -3.81
N ARG A 77 6.41 -4.50 -2.78
CA ARG A 77 6.83 -4.75 -1.37
C ARG A 77 5.82 -5.60 -0.63
N THR A 78 6.32 -6.44 0.28
CA THR A 78 5.52 -7.07 1.33
C THR A 78 5.21 -6.08 2.45
N ILE A 79 4.23 -6.39 3.30
CA ILE A 79 3.92 -5.58 4.50
C ILE A 79 5.16 -5.45 5.40
N ALA A 80 5.95 -6.51 5.55
CA ALA A 80 7.16 -6.49 6.39
C ALA A 80 8.29 -5.64 5.78
N GLU A 81 8.37 -5.54 4.46
CA GLU A 81 9.28 -4.62 3.77
C GLU A 81 8.81 -3.17 3.92
N ALA A 82 7.52 -2.90 3.74
CA ALA A 82 6.96 -1.56 3.92
C ALA A 82 7.14 -1.04 5.36
N VAL A 83 6.90 -1.89 6.37
CA VAL A 83 7.17 -1.53 7.79
C VAL A 83 8.64 -1.15 8.01
N ARG A 84 9.58 -1.86 7.37
CA ARG A 84 11.01 -1.55 7.47
C ARG A 84 11.38 -0.28 6.72
N GLY A 85 10.78 -0.04 5.55
CA GLY A 85 11.02 1.17 4.75
C GLY A 85 10.54 2.44 5.43
N LEU A 86 9.46 2.34 6.22
CA LEU A 86 8.91 3.46 6.98
C LEU A 86 9.69 3.81 8.27
N ASP A 87 10.76 3.07 8.61
CA ASP A 87 11.70 3.36 9.71
C ASP A 87 11.06 3.94 11.00
N ASN A 88 10.10 3.21 11.56
CA ASN A 88 9.31 3.57 12.77
C ASN A 88 8.31 4.73 12.62
N CYS A 89 8.09 5.29 11.44
CA CYS A 89 7.00 6.24 11.18
C CYS A 89 5.61 5.59 11.28
N ALA A 90 5.52 4.26 11.18
CA ALA A 90 4.28 3.51 11.36
C ALA A 90 4.53 2.15 12.00
N THR A 91 3.58 1.71 12.82
CA THR A 91 3.58 0.38 13.41
C THR A 91 3.12 -0.68 12.41
N PRO A 92 3.50 -1.98 12.59
CA PRO A 92 3.02 -3.07 11.73
C PRO A 92 1.49 -3.17 11.65
N LYS A 93 0.79 -2.78 12.73
CA LYS A 93 -0.67 -2.77 12.78
C LYS A 93 -1.25 -1.69 11.87
N GLU A 94 -0.69 -0.47 11.92
CA GLU A 94 -1.12 0.65 11.09
C GLU A 94 -0.87 0.35 9.60
N VAL A 95 0.31 -0.17 9.25
CA VAL A 95 0.61 -0.55 7.86
C VAL A 95 -0.39 -1.60 7.37
N LYS A 96 -0.70 -2.61 8.19
CA LYS A 96 -1.69 -3.63 7.82
C LYS A 96 -3.07 -3.04 7.58
N VAL A 97 -3.56 -2.17 8.47
CA VAL A 97 -4.88 -1.52 8.34
C VAL A 97 -4.92 -0.62 7.10
N ALA A 98 -3.84 0.12 6.84
CA ALA A 98 -3.73 0.95 5.65
C ALA A 98 -3.73 0.11 4.37
N VAL A 99 -2.97 -0.99 4.32
CA VAL A 99 -2.96 -1.90 3.17
C VAL A 99 -4.35 -2.50 2.93
N GLU A 100 -5.06 -2.92 3.98
CA GLU A 100 -6.45 -3.39 3.86
C GLU A 100 -7.36 -2.32 3.21
N ARG A 101 -7.31 -1.08 3.71
CA ARG A 101 -8.08 0.04 3.15
C ARG A 101 -7.67 0.38 1.71
N LEU A 102 -6.38 0.42 1.42
CA LEU A 102 -5.86 0.73 0.09
C LEU A 102 -6.26 -0.34 -0.94
N LEU A 103 -6.36 -1.61 -0.54
CA LEU A 103 -6.91 -2.67 -1.38
C LEU A 103 -8.40 -2.48 -1.62
N GLU A 104 -9.18 -2.17 -0.56
CA GLU A 104 -10.62 -1.89 -0.69
C GLU A 104 -10.91 -0.68 -1.59
N CYS A 105 -10.04 0.34 -1.58
CA CYS A 105 -10.16 1.52 -2.45
C CYS A 105 -9.59 1.30 -3.87
N GLY A 106 -9.04 0.11 -4.16
CA GLY A 106 -8.42 -0.21 -5.45
C GLY A 106 -7.12 0.54 -5.73
N MET A 107 -6.43 1.02 -4.70
CA MET A 107 -5.15 1.74 -4.80
C MET A 107 -3.95 0.79 -4.85
N LEU A 108 -4.08 -0.38 -4.23
CA LEU A 108 -3.10 -1.45 -4.28
C LEU A 108 -3.67 -2.63 -5.05
N GLU A 109 -2.76 -3.41 -5.64
CA GLU A 109 -3.06 -4.71 -6.19
C GLU A 109 -2.06 -5.76 -5.68
N PRO A 110 -2.52 -6.98 -5.38
CA PRO A 110 -1.63 -8.06 -5.00
C PRO A 110 -0.82 -8.51 -6.22
N VAL A 111 0.50 -8.57 -6.06
CA VAL A 111 1.37 -9.15 -7.09
C VAL A 111 1.18 -10.67 -7.08
N PRO A 112 0.79 -11.30 -8.20
CA PRO A 112 0.65 -12.75 -8.24
C PRO A 112 1.96 -13.41 -7.83
N ALA A 113 1.90 -14.31 -6.85
CA ALA A 113 3.06 -15.09 -6.46
C ALA A 113 3.55 -15.87 -7.70
N ALA A 114 4.85 -15.83 -7.97
CA ALA A 114 5.44 -16.62 -9.03
C ALA A 114 5.01 -18.09 -8.86
N PRO A 115 4.62 -18.79 -9.94
CA PRO A 115 4.29 -20.20 -9.86
C PRO A 115 5.45 -20.94 -9.21
N VAL A 116 5.19 -21.61 -8.09
CA VAL A 116 6.19 -22.44 -7.42
C VAL A 116 6.50 -23.58 -8.38
N GLU A 117 7.69 -23.58 -9.00
CA GLU A 117 8.13 -24.73 -9.78
C GLU A 117 8.07 -25.96 -8.87
N PRO A 118 7.37 -27.05 -9.27
CA PRO A 118 7.23 -28.22 -8.43
C PRO A 118 8.62 -28.74 -8.08
N ALA A 119 8.90 -28.84 -6.77
CA ALA A 119 10.19 -29.28 -6.27
C ALA A 119 10.62 -30.57 -6.98
N ALA A 120 11.81 -30.55 -7.60
CA ALA A 120 12.35 -31.71 -8.29
C ALA A 120 12.25 -32.94 -7.38
N PRO A 121 11.74 -34.09 -7.88
CA PRO A 121 11.55 -35.26 -7.03
C PRO A 121 12.88 -35.63 -6.37
N PRO A 122 12.86 -36.05 -5.08
CA PRO A 122 14.08 -36.40 -4.38
C PRO A 122 14.83 -37.46 -5.19
N ARG A 123 16.10 -37.20 -5.50
CA ARG A 123 16.97 -38.15 -6.18
C ARG A 123 17.02 -39.41 -5.34
N ARG A 124 16.31 -40.45 -5.77
CA ARG A 124 16.46 -41.80 -5.22
C ARG A 124 17.83 -42.30 -5.67
N TYR A 125 18.81 -42.25 -4.78
CA TYR A 125 20.01 -43.07 -4.88
C TYR A 125 19.56 -44.51 -4.64
N TRP A 126 19.72 -45.34 -5.66
CA TRP A 126 19.59 -46.80 -5.59
C TRP A 126 20.97 -47.39 -5.35
#